data_AF-A0A1I3RD53-F1
#
_entry.id   AF-A0A1I3RD53-F1
#
_cell.length_a   1.000
_cell.length_b   1.000
_cell.length_c   1.000
_cell.angle_alpha   90.00
_cell.angle_beta   90.00
_cell.angle_gamma   90.00
#
_symmetry.space_group_name_H-M   'P 1'
#
loop_
_entity.id
_entity.type
_entity.pdbx_description
1 polymer ?
#
loop_
_entity_poly.entity_id
_entity_poly.type
_entity_poly.pdbx_seq_one_letter_code
_entity_poly.pdbx_strand_id
1 'polypeptide(L)'
;MSIFKTKTVKGGKNTDIDVEERFYLNQLPDAMEKMGWEMAPKLMRHWFNSKPAYSFTEKTKDLYTRTGNSVDIPKEQVNDSIVKMAWAINYIQVRERVEELHYMWDSPNGIQLLRKKLSMSKDKRIGYTDSAIELDTYAQVNSRLIGSMQDTIDDYYGAIGKANIKLAVRGYVEKRNYKDVFITELVGVYLKDSYDFITKGEFLGVWHKNGVLSKAKTLAYMGIYERMGWRELSGEYSGTVPIFNGDFKMWQEKRNEGSDFIVFSDVLWMKPLPKHSIFHL
;
A
#
# COMPACT_ATOMS: atom_id res chain seq x y z
N MET A 1 30.67 -8.06 -2.36
CA MET A 1 31.64 -8.80 -3.20
C MET A 1 31.88 -10.18 -2.63
N SER A 2 31.26 -11.20 -3.21
CA SER A 2 31.60 -12.60 -2.96
C SER A 2 32.39 -13.14 -4.15
N ILE A 3 33.68 -13.37 -3.96
CA ILE A 3 34.56 -13.90 -5.00
C ILE A 3 34.49 -15.44 -4.95
N PHE A 4 33.94 -16.06 -5.99
CA PHE A 4 34.04 -17.52 -6.15
C PHE A 4 35.36 -17.85 -6.86
N LYS A 5 36.27 -18.52 -6.15
CA LYS A 5 37.49 -19.06 -6.75
C LYS A 5 37.21 -20.47 -7.27
N THR A 6 37.22 -20.64 -8.59
CA THR A 6 37.13 -21.97 -9.21
C THR A 6 38.31 -22.20 -10.14
N LYS A 7 38.75 -23.46 -10.24
CA LYS A 7 39.74 -23.89 -11.23
C LYS A 7 39.01 -24.35 -12.47
N THR A 8 39.11 -23.59 -13.55
CA THR A 8 38.51 -23.92 -14.86
C THR A 8 39.18 -25.13 -15.53
N VAL A 9 40.42 -25.49 -15.12
CA VAL A 9 41.12 -26.71 -15.53
C VAL A 9 42.06 -27.19 -14.42
N LYS A 10 42.35 -28.50 -14.36
CA LYS A 10 43.30 -29.10 -13.40
C LYS A 10 44.71 -28.54 -13.62
N GLY A 11 45.13 -27.59 -12.78
CA GLY A 11 46.44 -26.91 -12.87
C GLY A 11 46.43 -25.49 -13.43
N GLY A 12 45.26 -24.93 -13.80
CA GLY A 12 45.14 -23.54 -14.25
C GLY A 12 45.28 -22.50 -13.13
N LYS A 13 45.62 -21.25 -13.50
CA LYS A 13 45.58 -20.10 -12.59
C LYS A 13 44.15 -19.93 -12.04
N ASN A 14 44.03 -19.54 -10.77
CA ASN A 14 42.75 -19.12 -10.22
C ASN A 14 42.26 -17.90 -11.01
N THR A 15 41.18 -18.06 -11.77
CA THR A 15 40.41 -16.94 -12.30
C THR A 15 39.41 -16.52 -11.24
N ASP A 16 39.51 -15.27 -10.79
CA ASP A 16 38.43 -14.64 -10.05
C ASP A 16 37.30 -14.42 -11.06
N ILE A 17 36.27 -15.27 -11.00
CA ILE A 17 35.04 -15.03 -11.72
C ILE A 17 34.31 -14.01 -10.86
N ASP A 18 34.24 -12.77 -11.35
CA ASP A 18 33.34 -11.78 -10.79
C ASP A 18 31.93 -12.28 -11.09
N VAL A 19 31.38 -13.07 -10.17
CA VAL A 19 29.98 -13.46 -10.24
C VAL A 19 29.24 -12.17 -9.97
N GLU A 20 28.80 -11.49 -11.03
CA GLU A 20 27.91 -10.34 -10.92
C GLU A 20 26.91 -10.62 -9.80
N GLU A 21 26.99 -9.81 -8.74
CA GLU A 21 26.32 -10.06 -7.47
C GLU A 21 24.85 -10.41 -7.73
N ARG A 22 24.50 -11.69 -7.53
CA ARG A 22 23.13 -12.17 -7.68
C ARG A 22 22.21 -11.26 -6.86
N PHE A 23 21.18 -10.70 -7.50
CA PHE A 23 20.15 -9.93 -6.81
C PHE A 23 19.17 -10.87 -6.13
N TYR A 24 19.02 -10.75 -4.82
CA TYR A 24 18.12 -11.56 -4.01
C TYR A 24 16.87 -10.75 -3.62
N LEU A 25 15.75 -11.46 -3.44
CA LEU A 25 14.46 -10.85 -3.11
C LEU A 25 14.51 -9.92 -1.89
N ASN A 26 15.24 -10.29 -0.84
CA ASN A 26 15.38 -9.49 0.38
C ASN A 26 16.29 -8.25 0.21
N GLN A 27 16.90 -8.05 -0.96
CA GLN A 27 17.64 -6.82 -1.31
C GLN A 27 16.75 -5.78 -1.99
N LEU A 28 15.46 -6.07 -2.21
CA LEU A 28 14.49 -5.11 -2.72
C LEU A 28 14.46 -3.80 -1.92
N PRO A 29 14.41 -3.82 -0.57
CA PRO A 29 14.45 -2.57 0.19
C PRO A 29 15.72 -1.74 -0.07
N ASP A 30 16.89 -2.38 -0.13
CA ASP A 30 18.16 -1.69 -0.38
C ASP A 30 18.19 -1.07 -1.78
N ALA A 31 17.59 -1.74 -2.78
CA ALA A 31 17.46 -1.23 -4.13
C ALA A 31 16.50 -0.02 -4.18
N MET A 32 15.38 -0.07 -3.45
CA MET A 32 14.44 1.04 -3.33
C MET A 32 15.09 2.27 -2.68
N GLU A 33 15.86 2.07 -1.60
CA GLU A 33 16.60 3.15 -0.91
C GLU A 33 17.60 3.84 -1.84
N LYS A 34 18.29 3.09 -2.72
CA LYS A 34 19.19 3.66 -3.73
C LYS A 34 18.47 4.48 -4.80
N MET A 35 17.18 4.25 -5.00
CA MET A 35 16.33 5.10 -5.85
C MET A 35 15.87 6.37 -5.13
N GLY A 36 16.23 6.54 -3.85
CA GLY A 36 15.77 7.63 -3.01
C GLY A 36 14.36 7.43 -2.45
N TRP A 37 13.82 6.21 -2.50
CA TRP A 37 12.50 5.90 -1.95
C TRP A 37 12.56 5.76 -0.44
N GLU A 38 11.52 6.20 0.26
CA GLU A 38 11.50 6.25 1.72
C GLU A 38 10.45 5.32 2.34
N MET A 39 9.23 5.26 1.82
CA MET A 39 8.15 4.46 2.41
C MET A 39 8.12 3.02 1.91
N ALA A 40 8.29 2.81 0.61
CA ALA A 40 8.31 1.49 0.00
C ALA A 40 9.33 0.55 0.68
N PRO A 41 10.61 0.95 0.91
CA PRO A 41 11.55 0.08 1.59
C PRO A 41 11.15 -0.20 3.05
N LYS A 42 10.54 0.75 3.76
CA LYS A 42 10.08 0.54 5.15
C LYS A 42 8.98 -0.50 5.23
N LEU A 43 7.97 -0.43 4.37
CA LEU A 43 6.90 -1.42 4.29
C LEU A 43 7.45 -2.80 3.90
N MET A 44 8.34 -2.84 2.91
CA MET A 44 8.96 -4.08 2.46
C MET A 44 9.81 -4.74 3.55
N ARG A 45 10.61 -3.95 4.29
CA ARG A 45 11.36 -4.44 5.46
C ARG A 45 10.44 -4.93 6.57
N HIS A 46 9.33 -4.23 6.83
CA HIS A 46 8.33 -4.68 7.79
C HIS A 46 7.76 -6.05 7.39
N TRP A 47 7.39 -6.23 6.11
CA TRP A 47 6.94 -7.51 5.59
C TRP A 47 7.99 -8.60 5.83
N PHE A 48 9.24 -8.41 5.36
CA PHE A 48 10.31 -9.42 5.50
C PHE A 48 10.65 -9.78 6.95
N ASN A 49 10.59 -8.81 7.86
CA ASN A 49 10.98 -9.02 9.26
C ASN A 49 9.86 -9.62 10.11
N SER A 50 8.62 -9.65 9.63
CA SER A 50 7.48 -10.21 10.37
C SER A 50 7.56 -11.74 10.48
N LYS A 51 7.29 -12.25 11.69
CA LYS A 51 7.32 -13.67 12.05
C LYS A 51 6.19 -14.01 13.03
N PRO A 52 5.57 -15.20 12.94
CA PRO A 52 5.75 -16.20 11.87
C PRO A 52 5.23 -15.68 10.52
N ALA A 53 5.48 -16.41 9.43
CA ALA A 53 4.91 -16.05 8.15
C ALA A 53 3.37 -16.09 8.20
N TYR A 54 2.74 -15.13 7.52
CA TYR A 54 1.30 -15.12 7.36
C TYR A 54 0.91 -14.62 5.96
N SER A 55 0.13 -15.43 5.26
CA SER A 55 -0.40 -15.08 3.95
C SER A 55 -1.89 -14.80 4.07
N PHE A 56 -2.36 -13.72 3.46
CA PHE A 56 -3.79 -13.59 3.23
C PHE A 56 -4.29 -14.69 2.29
N THR A 57 -5.58 -14.95 2.38
CA THR A 57 -6.37 -15.58 1.32
C THR A 57 -7.20 -14.49 0.66
N GLU A 58 -7.75 -14.76 -0.53
CA GLU A 58 -8.70 -13.81 -1.17
C GLU A 58 -9.87 -13.46 -0.23
N LYS A 59 -10.37 -14.44 0.52
CA LYS A 59 -11.42 -14.22 1.53
C LYS A 59 -10.96 -13.31 2.66
N THR A 60 -9.76 -13.51 3.17
CA THR A 60 -9.20 -12.69 4.25
C THR A 60 -8.93 -11.26 3.78
N LYS A 61 -8.36 -11.10 2.58
CA LYS A 61 -8.15 -9.79 1.94
C LYS A 61 -9.48 -9.06 1.77
N ASP A 62 -10.50 -9.73 1.23
CA ASP A 62 -11.83 -9.14 1.05
C ASP A 62 -12.49 -8.75 2.38
N LEU A 63 -12.35 -9.61 3.40
CA LEU A 63 -12.82 -9.34 4.75
C LEU A 63 -12.17 -8.08 5.33
N TYR A 64 -10.86 -7.95 5.24
CA TYR A 64 -10.16 -6.85 5.88
C TYR A 64 -10.20 -5.54 5.10
N THR A 65 -10.32 -5.59 3.77
CA THR A 65 -10.33 -4.38 2.94
C THR A 65 -11.74 -3.83 2.73
N ARG A 66 -12.73 -4.70 2.50
CA ARG A 66 -14.04 -4.31 1.94
C ARG A 66 -15.24 -4.64 2.84
N THR A 67 -15.32 -5.84 3.42
CA THR A 67 -16.59 -6.34 3.98
C THR A 67 -16.66 -6.35 5.52
N GLY A 68 -15.52 -6.48 6.20
CA GLY A 68 -15.42 -6.50 7.66
C GLY A 68 -15.17 -5.14 8.29
N ASN A 69 -15.29 -5.07 9.61
CA ASN A 69 -14.90 -3.88 10.36
C ASN A 69 -13.39 -3.88 10.60
N SER A 70 -12.78 -2.71 10.49
CA SER A 70 -11.34 -2.57 10.67
C SER A 70 -10.87 -2.81 12.10
N VAL A 71 -11.73 -2.55 13.09
CA VAL A 71 -11.43 -2.86 14.51
C VAL A 71 -11.35 -4.35 14.82
N ASP A 72 -11.89 -5.20 13.94
CA ASP A 72 -11.88 -6.65 14.10
C ASP A 72 -10.62 -7.30 13.47
N ILE A 73 -9.77 -6.51 12.80
CA ILE A 73 -8.53 -7.00 12.19
C ILE A 73 -7.51 -7.25 13.31
N PRO A 74 -6.85 -8.43 13.36
CA PRO A 74 -5.78 -8.70 14.31
C PRO A 74 -4.68 -7.64 14.24
N LYS A 75 -4.19 -7.19 15.40
CA LYS A 75 -3.19 -6.11 15.47
C LYS A 75 -1.88 -6.49 14.78
N GLU A 76 -1.53 -7.77 14.80
CA GLU A 76 -0.36 -8.33 14.12
C GLU A 76 -0.45 -8.24 12.60
N GLN A 77 -1.65 -8.03 12.06
CA GLN A 77 -1.93 -7.92 10.63
C GLN A 77 -2.28 -6.47 10.24
N VAL A 78 -1.95 -5.50 11.08
CA VAL A 78 -2.14 -4.08 10.81
C VAL A 78 -0.83 -3.33 11.00
N ASN A 79 -0.56 -2.41 10.08
CA ASN A 79 0.46 -1.38 10.25
C ASN A 79 -0.16 -0.01 10.05
N ASP A 80 -0.22 0.79 11.11
CA ASP A 80 -0.72 2.18 11.11
C ASP A 80 0.39 3.21 11.43
N SER A 81 1.64 2.75 11.46
CA SER A 81 2.77 3.52 11.96
C SER A 81 3.73 3.99 10.86
N ILE A 82 3.87 3.23 9.76
CA ILE A 82 4.85 3.52 8.71
C ILE A 82 4.35 4.64 7.79
N VAL A 83 3.17 4.47 7.21
CA VAL A 83 2.65 5.40 6.20
C VAL A 83 1.98 6.59 6.89
N LYS A 84 2.30 7.79 6.42
CA LYS A 84 1.71 9.04 6.92
C LYS A 84 1.10 9.86 5.79
N MET A 85 -0.02 10.50 6.05
CA MET A 85 -0.68 11.42 5.13
C MET A 85 0.20 12.63 4.81
N ALA A 86 1.05 13.06 5.74
CA ALA A 86 2.03 14.11 5.50
C ALA A 86 3.04 13.75 4.38
N TRP A 87 3.37 12.46 4.22
CA TRP A 87 4.14 11.96 3.07
C TRP A 87 3.23 11.80 1.85
N ALA A 88 2.08 11.14 2.00
CA ALA A 88 1.20 10.78 0.89
C ALA A 88 0.63 12.00 0.13
N ILE A 89 0.33 13.11 0.81
CA ILE A 89 -0.27 14.31 0.20
C ILE A 89 0.66 15.01 -0.82
N ASN A 90 1.96 14.69 -0.80
CA ASN A 90 2.91 15.25 -1.75
C ASN A 90 2.71 14.69 -3.17
N TYR A 91 2.07 13.51 -3.30
CA TYR A 91 1.78 12.88 -4.57
C TYR A 91 0.48 13.41 -5.17
N ILE A 92 0.50 13.75 -6.46
CA ILE A 92 -0.61 14.46 -7.13
C ILE A 92 -1.92 13.66 -7.07
N GLN A 93 -1.85 12.35 -7.31
CA GLN A 93 -2.99 11.44 -7.29
C GLN A 93 -3.64 11.35 -5.90
N VAL A 94 -2.88 11.52 -4.82
CA VAL A 94 -3.43 11.56 -3.46
C VAL A 94 -4.09 12.91 -3.22
N ARG A 95 -3.39 14.00 -3.54
CA ARG A 95 -3.86 15.37 -3.33
C ARG A 95 -5.20 15.64 -4.03
N GLU A 96 -5.29 15.29 -5.32
CA GLU A 96 -6.52 15.46 -6.10
C GLU A 96 -7.71 14.70 -5.47
N ARG A 97 -7.45 13.52 -4.89
CA ARG A 97 -8.50 12.68 -4.32
C ARG A 97 -8.88 13.09 -2.90
N VAL A 98 -7.95 13.69 -2.15
CA VAL A 98 -8.23 14.39 -0.90
C VAL A 98 -9.15 15.59 -1.16
N GLU A 99 -8.82 16.42 -2.15
CA GLU A 99 -9.64 17.57 -2.55
C GLU A 99 -11.03 17.14 -3.04
N GLU A 100 -11.09 16.09 -3.88
CA GLU A 100 -12.34 15.52 -4.36
C GLU A 100 -13.24 15.04 -3.21
N LEU A 101 -12.68 14.26 -2.29
CA LEU A 101 -13.40 13.77 -1.12
C LEU A 101 -13.85 14.93 -0.23
N HIS A 102 -12.99 15.91 0.02
CA HIS A 102 -13.34 17.08 0.82
C HIS A 102 -14.54 17.84 0.23
N TYR A 103 -14.62 17.92 -1.10
CA TYR A 103 -15.69 18.62 -1.82
C TYR A 103 -16.98 17.80 -1.99
N MET A 104 -16.92 16.46 -2.01
CA MET A 104 -18.06 15.59 -2.39
C MET A 104 -18.36 14.45 -1.40
N TRP A 105 -17.88 14.54 -0.16
CA TRP A 105 -18.10 13.45 0.80
C TRP A 105 -19.58 13.22 1.12
N ASP A 106 -20.41 14.26 1.02
CA ASP A 106 -21.85 14.30 1.31
C ASP A 106 -22.73 13.76 0.17
N SER A 107 -22.17 12.93 -0.71
CA SER A 107 -22.95 12.18 -1.71
C SER A 107 -24.14 11.42 -1.08
N PRO A 108 -25.21 11.09 -1.83
CA PRO A 108 -26.36 10.37 -1.29
C PRO A 108 -26.00 9.08 -0.54
N ASN A 109 -25.04 8.31 -1.06
CA ASN A 109 -24.53 7.10 -0.40
C ASN A 109 -23.75 7.43 0.88
N GLY A 110 -22.98 8.52 0.88
CA GLY A 110 -22.24 8.97 2.05
C GLY A 110 -23.15 9.45 3.18
N ILE A 111 -24.24 10.16 2.85
CA ILE A 111 -25.28 10.55 3.82
C ILE A 111 -26.03 9.32 4.33
N GLN A 112 -26.33 8.34 3.48
CA GLN A 112 -26.91 7.08 3.93
C GLN A 112 -25.99 6.34 4.91
N LEU A 113 -24.69 6.30 4.61
CA LEU A 113 -23.71 5.69 5.49
C LEU A 113 -23.58 6.45 6.81
N LEU A 114 -23.54 7.78 6.79
CA LEU A 114 -23.56 8.64 7.98
C LEU A 114 -24.77 8.31 8.87
N ARG A 115 -25.99 8.25 8.31
CA ARG A 115 -27.20 7.88 9.05
C ARG A 115 -27.08 6.50 9.70
N LYS A 116 -26.50 5.53 8.98
CA LYS A 116 -26.23 4.19 9.52
C LYS A 116 -25.22 4.22 10.68
N LYS A 117 -24.14 5.00 10.57
CA LYS A 117 -23.17 5.13 11.67
C LYS A 117 -23.78 5.81 12.89
N LEU A 118 -24.58 6.85 12.68
CA LEU A 118 -25.30 7.56 13.74
C LEU A 118 -26.38 6.70 14.42
N SER A 119 -27.02 5.76 13.72
CA SER A 119 -27.98 4.84 14.35
C SER A 119 -27.30 3.85 15.30
N MET A 120 -26.02 3.55 15.06
CA MET A 120 -25.20 2.67 15.91
C MET A 120 -24.53 3.43 17.08
N SER A 121 -24.41 4.76 16.98
CA SER A 121 -23.86 5.62 18.03
C SER A 121 -24.91 5.90 19.12
N LYS A 122 -24.55 5.61 20.38
CA LYS A 122 -25.46 5.76 21.54
C LYS A 122 -25.80 7.21 21.85
N ASP A 123 -24.82 8.10 21.75
CA ASP A 123 -24.93 9.52 22.08
C ASP A 123 -25.05 10.42 20.84
N LYS A 124 -25.20 9.80 19.65
CA LYS A 124 -25.25 10.48 18.35
C LYS A 124 -24.02 11.34 18.06
N ARG A 125 -22.87 11.00 18.65
CA ARG A 125 -21.55 11.56 18.37
C ARG A 125 -20.70 10.52 17.65
N ILE A 126 -19.89 10.94 16.67
CA ILE A 126 -18.98 10.06 15.91
C ILE A 126 -17.67 10.78 15.60
N GLY A 127 -16.60 9.99 15.39
CA GLY A 127 -15.34 10.47 14.83
C GLY A 127 -14.39 11.18 15.80
N TYR A 128 -14.56 11.03 17.11
CA TYR A 128 -13.72 11.69 18.13
C TYR A 128 -12.41 10.97 18.47
N THR A 129 -12.15 9.80 17.88
CA THR A 129 -10.85 9.13 17.92
C THR A 129 -9.93 9.66 16.81
N ASP A 130 -8.63 9.53 16.99
CA ASP A 130 -7.61 9.80 15.95
C ASP A 130 -7.10 8.51 15.29
N SER A 131 -7.61 7.34 15.70
CA SER A 131 -7.30 6.04 15.09
C SER A 131 -8.03 5.88 13.76
N ALA A 132 -7.29 5.81 12.65
CA ALA A 132 -7.86 5.55 11.33
C ALA A 132 -8.64 4.22 11.29
N ILE A 133 -8.23 3.22 12.07
CA ILE A 133 -8.87 1.91 12.18
C ILE A 133 -10.27 2.03 12.79
N GLU A 134 -10.40 2.77 13.89
CA GLU A 134 -11.69 3.02 14.53
C GLU A 134 -12.57 3.92 13.67
N LEU A 135 -12.00 4.96 13.05
CA LEU A 135 -12.72 5.84 12.15
C LEU A 135 -13.28 5.09 10.93
N ASP A 136 -12.51 4.17 10.34
CA ASP A 136 -12.96 3.31 9.23
C ASP A 136 -14.22 2.51 9.61
N THR A 137 -14.27 2.05 10.85
CA THR A 137 -15.42 1.28 11.34
C THR A 137 -16.60 2.17 11.70
N TYR A 138 -16.39 3.28 12.39
CA TYR A 138 -17.48 4.00 13.08
C TYR A 138 -17.85 5.34 12.47
N ALA A 139 -16.98 5.95 11.64
CA ALA A 139 -17.14 7.32 11.19
C ALA A 139 -16.87 7.54 9.69
N GLN A 140 -16.41 6.51 8.97
CA GLN A 140 -16.20 6.57 7.53
C GLN A 140 -17.53 6.70 6.79
N VAL A 141 -17.57 7.65 5.87
CA VAL A 141 -18.78 8.01 5.10
C VAL A 141 -18.51 8.06 3.60
N ASN A 142 -17.26 8.20 3.16
CA ASN A 142 -16.96 8.21 1.73
C ASN A 142 -15.56 7.65 1.41
N SER A 143 -15.35 7.19 0.18
CA SER A 143 -14.06 6.66 -0.28
C SER A 143 -13.89 6.84 -1.79
N ARG A 144 -12.63 6.86 -2.23
CA ARG A 144 -12.25 6.85 -3.65
C ARG A 144 -11.08 5.91 -3.87
N LEU A 145 -11.03 5.34 -5.07
CA LEU A 145 -9.84 4.65 -5.55
C LEU A 145 -8.81 5.69 -5.98
N ILE A 146 -7.55 5.39 -5.70
CA ILE A 146 -6.41 6.22 -6.09
C ILE A 146 -5.33 5.35 -6.74
N GLY A 147 -4.48 5.99 -7.53
CA GLY A 147 -3.39 5.33 -8.24
C GLY A 147 -3.83 4.59 -9.52
N SER A 148 -2.86 4.35 -10.39
CA SER A 148 -3.05 3.64 -11.65
C SER A 148 -1.80 2.84 -12.05
N MET A 149 -1.98 1.77 -12.83
CA MET A 149 -0.85 1.04 -13.44
C MET A 149 -0.06 1.91 -14.42
N GLN A 150 -0.61 3.05 -14.85
CA GLN A 150 0.07 4.00 -15.73
C GLN A 150 0.93 5.03 -14.98
N ASP A 151 0.80 5.12 -13.65
CA ASP A 151 1.52 6.12 -12.84
C ASP A 151 3.03 5.95 -12.88
N THR A 152 3.76 7.04 -12.62
CA THR A 152 5.22 7.01 -12.50
C THR A 152 5.65 5.97 -11.46
N ILE A 153 6.73 5.24 -11.77
CA ILE A 153 7.34 4.31 -10.81
C ILE A 153 8.15 5.16 -9.82
N ASP A 154 7.52 5.52 -8.71
CA ASP A 154 8.09 6.27 -7.61
C ASP A 154 7.85 5.57 -6.26
N ASP A 155 8.25 6.20 -5.15
CA ASP A 155 8.10 5.65 -3.80
C ASP A 155 6.63 5.36 -3.45
N TYR A 156 5.69 6.22 -3.86
CA TYR A 156 4.26 5.96 -3.66
C TYR A 156 3.80 4.73 -4.44
N TYR A 157 4.22 4.59 -5.70
CA TYR A 157 3.88 3.43 -6.52
C TYR A 157 4.40 2.13 -5.91
N GLY A 158 5.63 2.13 -5.39
CA GLY A 158 6.24 0.97 -4.74
C GLY A 158 5.70 0.66 -3.33
N ALA A 159 5.20 1.68 -2.63
CA ALA A 159 4.68 1.55 -1.26
C ALA A 159 3.20 1.17 -1.22
N ILE A 160 2.39 1.85 -2.04
CA ILE A 160 0.93 1.82 -2.00
C ILE A 160 0.37 1.45 -3.39
N GLY A 161 0.83 2.10 -4.46
CA GLY A 161 0.29 1.88 -5.80
C GLY A 161 -1.20 2.22 -5.87
N LYS A 162 -2.05 1.19 -6.10
CA LYS A 162 -3.50 1.35 -6.15
C LYS A 162 -4.12 1.09 -4.79
N ALA A 163 -4.81 2.06 -4.23
CA ALA A 163 -5.39 1.95 -2.89
C ALA A 163 -6.77 2.61 -2.78
N ASN A 164 -7.37 2.47 -1.60
CA ASN A 164 -8.54 3.26 -1.21
C ASN A 164 -8.11 4.41 -0.30
N ILE A 165 -8.47 5.64 -0.71
CA ILE A 165 -8.48 6.79 0.19
C ILE A 165 -9.88 6.99 0.73
N LYS A 166 -9.99 7.23 2.02
CA LYS A 166 -11.26 7.22 2.75
C LYS A 166 -11.43 8.49 3.56
N LEU A 167 -12.67 8.91 3.70
CA LEU A 167 -13.06 10.07 4.50
C LEU A 167 -14.02 9.66 5.61
N ALA A 168 -13.65 10.05 6.83
CA ALA A 168 -14.48 10.00 8.02
C ALA A 168 -14.89 11.40 8.49
N VAL A 169 -15.98 11.48 9.24
CA VAL A 169 -16.47 12.73 9.82
C VAL A 169 -16.37 12.72 11.33
N ARG A 170 -16.05 13.87 11.91
CA ARG A 170 -16.17 14.14 13.35
C ARG A 170 -17.32 15.11 13.57
N GLY A 171 -18.27 14.74 14.42
CA GLY A 171 -19.44 15.57 14.66
C GLY A 171 -20.51 14.91 15.51
N TYR A 172 -21.62 15.62 15.67
CA TYR A 172 -22.72 15.22 16.53
C TYR A 172 -24.08 15.65 15.99
N VAL A 173 -25.15 15.03 16.48
CA VAL A 173 -26.53 15.43 16.17
C VAL A 173 -27.05 16.41 17.22
N GLU A 174 -27.69 17.47 16.75
CA GLU A 174 -28.41 18.46 17.57
C GLU A 174 -29.83 18.63 17.01
N LYS A 175 -30.80 18.98 17.89
CA LYS A 175 -32.14 19.37 17.45
C LYS A 175 -32.19 20.86 17.13
N ARG A 176 -32.56 21.20 15.89
CA ARG A 176 -32.84 22.59 15.47
C ARG A 176 -34.22 22.67 14.84
N ASN A 177 -35.07 23.56 15.36
CA ASN A 177 -36.47 23.71 14.93
C ASN A 177 -37.21 22.35 14.88
N TYR A 178 -37.07 21.55 15.94
CA TYR A 178 -37.65 20.21 16.08
C TYR A 178 -37.17 19.15 15.08
N LYS A 179 -36.13 19.43 14.27
CA LYS A 179 -35.50 18.49 13.34
C LYS A 179 -34.11 18.12 13.81
N ASP A 180 -33.73 16.86 13.61
CA ASP A 180 -32.36 16.40 13.85
C ASP A 180 -31.44 16.92 12.74
N VAL A 181 -30.31 17.49 13.16
CA VAL A 181 -29.32 18.09 12.28
C VAL A 181 -27.95 17.60 12.70
N PHE A 182 -27.16 17.09 11.76
CA PHE A 182 -25.77 16.73 12.01
C PHE A 182 -24.87 17.96 11.86
N ILE A 183 -24.09 18.24 12.91
CA ILE A 183 -23.08 19.28 12.94
C ILE A 183 -21.72 18.63 12.67
N THR A 184 -21.12 18.98 11.53
CA THR A 184 -19.80 18.50 11.15
C THR A 184 -18.75 19.44 11.74
N GLU A 185 -17.87 18.93 12.60
CA GLU A 185 -16.79 19.71 13.20
C GLU A 185 -15.49 19.61 12.39
N LEU A 186 -15.17 18.40 11.93
CA LEU A 186 -14.01 18.09 11.09
C LEU A 186 -14.34 16.97 10.10
N VAL A 187 -13.57 16.90 9.03
CA VAL A 187 -13.45 15.71 8.17
C VAL A 187 -12.02 15.20 8.25
N GLY A 188 -11.85 13.88 8.26
CA GLY A 188 -10.56 13.21 8.35
C GLY A 188 -10.35 12.32 7.15
N VAL A 189 -9.21 12.44 6.47
CA VAL A 189 -8.85 11.61 5.31
C VAL A 189 -7.67 10.71 5.64
N TYR A 190 -7.73 9.45 5.24
CA TYR A 190 -6.68 8.46 5.48
C TYR A 190 -6.65 7.41 4.37
N LEU A 191 -5.52 6.72 4.25
CA LEU A 191 -5.33 5.57 3.38
C LEU A 191 -5.64 4.28 4.12
N LYS A 192 -6.22 3.33 3.40
CA LYS A 192 -6.36 1.94 3.82
C LYS A 192 -6.11 1.03 2.62
N ASP A 193 -5.17 0.11 2.75
CA ASP A 193 -4.91 -0.88 1.70
C ASP A 193 -4.30 -2.18 2.24
N SER A 194 -4.25 -3.22 1.43
CA SER A 194 -3.55 -4.46 1.78
C SER A 194 -2.15 -4.49 1.17
N TYR A 195 -1.15 -4.77 2.01
CA TYR A 195 0.22 -5.07 1.59
C TYR A 195 0.40 -6.58 1.59
N ASP A 196 0.15 -7.19 0.44
CA ASP A 196 0.09 -8.63 0.26
C ASP A 196 0.58 -9.06 -1.12
N PHE A 197 0.89 -10.34 -1.26
CA PHE A 197 1.40 -10.92 -2.51
C PHE A 197 0.56 -12.13 -2.96
N ILE A 198 -0.76 -12.10 -2.74
CA ILE A 198 -1.61 -13.30 -2.95
C ILE A 198 -2.01 -13.52 -4.41
N THR A 199 -2.04 -12.46 -5.22
CA THR A 199 -2.52 -12.54 -6.60
C THR A 199 -1.54 -13.34 -7.46
N LYS A 200 -1.99 -14.48 -7.97
CA LYS A 200 -1.15 -15.45 -8.68
C LYS A 200 -0.61 -14.85 -9.98
N GLY A 201 0.71 -14.92 -10.15
CA GLY A 201 1.39 -14.51 -11.38
C GLY A 201 1.47 -12.99 -11.58
N GLU A 202 1.06 -12.20 -10.60
CA GLU A 202 1.24 -10.75 -10.66
C GLU A 202 2.74 -10.40 -10.68
N PHE A 203 3.09 -9.55 -11.62
CA PHE A 203 4.45 -9.12 -11.91
C PHE A 203 4.74 -7.79 -11.22
N LEU A 204 5.86 -7.72 -10.50
CA LEU A 204 6.25 -6.61 -9.63
C LEU A 204 7.44 -5.80 -10.15
N GLY A 205 7.86 -6.07 -11.39
CA GLY A 205 8.95 -5.36 -12.05
C GLY A 205 10.20 -6.21 -12.28
N VAL A 206 11.12 -5.65 -13.06
CA VAL A 206 12.46 -6.21 -13.27
C VAL A 206 13.43 -5.39 -12.44
N TRP A 207 14.10 -6.05 -11.50
CA TRP A 207 14.88 -5.42 -10.45
C TRP A 207 16.35 -5.71 -10.59
N HIS A 208 17.15 -4.70 -10.22
CA HIS A 208 18.59 -4.74 -10.07
C HIS A 208 18.95 -4.28 -8.66
N LYS A 209 20.18 -4.54 -8.21
CA LYS A 209 20.69 -4.01 -6.93
C LYS A 209 20.67 -2.48 -6.80
N ASN A 210 20.42 -1.74 -7.88
CA ASN A 210 20.36 -0.28 -7.90
C ASN A 210 18.96 0.26 -8.20
N GLY A 211 17.93 -0.58 -8.25
CA GLY A 211 16.54 -0.17 -8.46
C GLY A 211 15.79 -1.02 -9.47
N VAL A 212 14.58 -0.58 -9.79
CA VAL A 212 13.70 -1.23 -10.78
C VAL A 212 13.85 -0.58 -12.16
N LEU A 213 13.70 -1.39 -13.22
CA LEU A 213 13.68 -0.89 -14.59
C LEU A 213 12.44 -0.02 -14.84
N SER A 214 12.63 1.05 -15.63
CA SER A 214 11.53 1.86 -16.17
C SER A 214 10.56 1.00 -17.00
N LYS A 215 9.31 1.42 -17.15
CA LYS A 215 8.28 0.71 -17.93
C LYS A 215 8.73 0.33 -19.35
N ALA A 216 9.38 1.24 -20.06
CA ALA A 216 9.88 0.98 -21.42
C ALA A 216 10.95 -0.12 -21.44
N LYS A 217 11.93 -0.04 -20.52
CA LYS A 217 12.97 -1.08 -20.37
C LYS A 217 12.40 -2.41 -19.90
N THR A 218 11.40 -2.39 -19.04
CA THR A 218 10.69 -3.59 -18.59
C THR A 218 9.98 -4.27 -19.75
N LEU A 219 9.30 -3.52 -20.64
CA LEU A 219 8.67 -4.09 -21.83
C LEU A 219 9.69 -4.75 -22.75
N ALA A 220 10.82 -4.07 -23.01
CA ALA A 220 11.91 -4.62 -23.80
C ALA A 220 12.51 -5.89 -23.16
N TYR A 221 12.79 -5.86 -21.86
CA TYR A 221 13.27 -7.01 -21.09
C TYR A 221 12.32 -8.20 -21.20
N MET A 222 11.02 -7.99 -20.95
CA MET A 222 10.04 -9.08 -20.93
C MET A 222 9.89 -9.73 -22.31
N GLY A 223 9.95 -8.94 -23.39
CA GLY A 223 9.94 -9.49 -24.75
C GLY A 223 11.14 -10.41 -25.05
N ILE A 224 12.30 -10.17 -24.43
CA ILE A 224 13.47 -11.05 -24.53
C ILE A 224 13.34 -12.26 -23.59
N TYR A 225 12.84 -12.03 -22.38
CA TYR A 225 12.63 -13.06 -21.36
C TYR A 225 11.65 -14.15 -21.83
N GLU A 226 10.52 -13.75 -22.42
CA GLU A 226 9.48 -14.67 -22.92
C GLU A 226 9.97 -15.56 -24.06
N ARG A 227 10.89 -15.06 -24.90
CA ARG A 227 11.52 -15.86 -25.98
C ARG A 227 12.78 -16.61 -25.54
N MET A 228 13.07 -16.65 -24.24
CA MET A 228 14.26 -17.31 -23.68
C MET A 228 15.60 -16.79 -24.22
N GLY A 229 15.69 -15.48 -24.48
CA GLY A 229 16.88 -14.82 -25.03
C GLY A 229 18.02 -14.62 -24.01
N TRP A 230 18.48 -15.69 -23.35
CA TRP A 230 19.39 -15.59 -22.20
C TRP A 230 20.70 -14.86 -22.48
N ARG A 231 21.25 -14.99 -23.69
CA ARG A 231 22.49 -14.30 -24.10
C ARG A 231 22.30 -12.79 -24.21
N GLU A 232 21.13 -12.33 -24.62
CA GLU A 232 20.81 -10.90 -24.73
C GLU A 232 20.57 -10.32 -23.33
N LEU A 233 19.85 -11.05 -22.48
CA LEU A 233 19.62 -10.68 -21.09
C LEU A 233 20.92 -10.60 -20.29
N SER A 234 21.85 -11.54 -20.46
CA SER A 234 23.16 -11.52 -19.80
C SER A 234 24.12 -10.45 -20.34
N GLY A 235 23.72 -9.70 -21.37
CA GLY A 235 24.44 -8.54 -21.88
C GLY A 235 23.83 -7.25 -21.33
N GLU A 236 22.81 -6.73 -22.02
CA GLU A 236 22.23 -5.42 -21.74
C GLU A 236 21.54 -5.34 -20.37
N TYR A 237 20.97 -6.45 -19.92
CA TYR A 237 20.16 -6.54 -18.69
C TYR A 237 20.85 -7.36 -17.59
N SER A 238 22.19 -7.42 -17.64
CA SER A 238 22.94 -8.24 -16.71
C SER A 238 22.72 -7.82 -15.25
N GLY A 239 22.62 -8.80 -14.37
CA GLY A 239 22.29 -8.59 -12.95
C GLY A 239 20.83 -8.23 -12.65
N THR A 240 19.95 -8.17 -13.65
CA THR A 240 18.52 -7.90 -13.43
C THR A 240 17.69 -9.19 -13.34
N VAL A 241 16.63 -9.18 -12.52
CA VAL A 241 15.72 -10.32 -12.36
C VAL A 241 14.26 -9.86 -12.32
N PRO A 242 13.34 -10.57 -12.99
CA PRO A 242 11.92 -10.29 -12.85
C PRO A 242 11.43 -10.81 -11.50
N ILE A 243 10.61 -10.02 -10.81
CA ILE A 243 10.03 -10.36 -9.52
C ILE A 243 8.52 -10.49 -9.67
N PHE A 244 7.95 -11.51 -9.02
CA PHE A 244 6.54 -11.80 -9.01
C PHE A 244 6.05 -12.01 -7.57
N ASN A 245 4.73 -11.91 -7.38
CA ASN A 245 4.08 -12.29 -6.12
C ASN A 245 4.46 -13.72 -5.66
N GLY A 246 4.66 -14.64 -6.61
CA GLY A 246 5.09 -16.00 -6.34
C GLY A 246 6.42 -16.11 -5.58
N ASP A 247 7.36 -15.17 -5.79
CA ASP A 247 8.65 -15.17 -5.11
C ASP A 247 8.50 -14.90 -3.61
N PHE A 248 7.56 -14.02 -3.24
CA PHE A 248 7.21 -13.72 -1.85
C PHE A 248 6.52 -14.89 -1.17
N LYS A 249 5.62 -15.59 -1.87
CA LYS A 249 5.01 -16.83 -1.33
C LYS A 249 6.05 -17.92 -1.10
N MET A 250 6.96 -18.12 -2.04
CA MET A 250 8.08 -19.04 -1.85
C MET A 250 9.00 -18.64 -0.70
N TRP A 251 9.17 -17.33 -0.45
CA TRP A 251 9.91 -16.84 0.72
C TRP A 251 9.21 -17.25 2.03
N GLN A 252 7.90 -16.99 2.14
CA GLN A 252 7.09 -17.36 3.31
C GLN A 252 7.19 -18.85 3.61
N GLU A 253 7.00 -19.70 2.60
CA GLU A 253 7.06 -21.16 2.74
C GLU A 253 8.43 -21.67 3.20
N LYS A 254 9.52 -21.10 2.68
CA LYS A 254 10.88 -21.57 2.95
C LYS A 254 11.49 -21.01 4.24
N ARG A 255 11.09 -19.80 4.64
CA ARG A 255 11.72 -19.08 5.75
C ARG A 255 10.83 -19.00 6.99
N ASN A 256 9.51 -19.16 6.84
CA ASN A 256 8.54 -18.83 7.89
C ASN A 256 8.69 -17.38 8.38
N GLU A 257 9.01 -16.49 7.45
CA GLU A 257 9.14 -15.03 7.60
C GLU A 257 8.35 -14.37 6.46
N GLY A 258 7.93 -13.12 6.62
CA GLY A 258 7.03 -12.49 5.64
C GLY A 258 5.59 -12.57 6.10
N SER A 259 4.98 -11.46 6.49
CA SER A 259 3.56 -11.42 6.86
C SER A 259 2.84 -10.38 6.02
N ASP A 260 1.77 -10.79 5.36
CA ASP A 260 0.80 -9.89 4.73
C ASP A 260 0.06 -9.09 5.82
N PHE A 261 -0.25 -7.82 5.57
CA PHE A 261 -0.89 -6.92 6.54
C PHE A 261 -1.73 -5.84 5.86
N ILE A 262 -2.60 -5.18 6.62
CA ILE A 262 -3.34 -4.00 6.19
C ILE A 262 -2.57 -2.76 6.62
N VAL A 263 -2.32 -1.87 5.66
CA VAL A 263 -1.71 -0.57 5.88
C VAL A 263 -2.80 0.45 6.15
N PHE A 264 -2.67 1.19 7.24
CA PHE A 264 -3.37 2.44 7.48
C PHE A 264 -2.38 3.59 7.52
N SER A 265 -2.79 4.76 7.05
CA SER A 265 -2.10 6.00 7.39
C SER A 265 -2.63 6.57 8.71
N ASP A 266 -1.95 7.61 9.22
CA ASP A 266 -2.60 8.56 10.13
C ASP A 266 -3.69 9.36 9.41
N VAL A 267 -4.41 10.19 10.17
CA VAL A 267 -5.58 10.93 9.68
C VAL A 267 -5.21 12.37 9.38
N LEU A 268 -5.44 12.81 8.15
CA LEU A 268 -5.38 14.20 7.75
C LEU A 268 -6.71 14.89 8.11
N TRP A 269 -6.74 15.62 9.22
CA TRP A 269 -7.90 16.38 9.66
C TRP A 269 -8.00 17.74 8.97
N MET A 270 -9.20 18.09 8.50
CA MET A 270 -9.49 19.35 7.84
C MET A 270 -10.83 19.91 8.34
N LYS A 271 -10.99 21.24 8.26
CA LYS A 271 -12.29 21.87 8.49
C LYS A 271 -13.26 21.50 7.36
N PRO A 272 -14.55 21.26 7.65
CA PRO A 272 -15.53 21.06 6.59
C PRO A 272 -15.69 22.36 5.78
N LEU A 273 -16.10 22.22 4.52
CA LEU A 273 -16.55 23.38 3.73
C LEU A 273 -17.80 23.99 4.39
N PRO A 274 -18.07 25.31 4.22
CA PRO A 274 -19.25 25.94 4.81
C PRO A 274 -20.56 25.22 4.46
N LYS A 275 -20.71 24.77 3.20
CA LYS A 275 -21.86 23.96 2.74
C LYS A 275 -22.02 22.60 3.45
N HIS A 276 -20.96 22.08 4.08
CA HIS A 276 -20.94 20.79 4.77
C HIS A 276 -20.93 20.92 6.30
N SER A 277 -21.11 22.13 6.84
CA SER A 277 -21.02 22.33 8.29
C SER A 277 -22.26 21.82 9.03
N ILE A 278 -23.42 21.82 8.36
CA ILE A 278 -24.73 21.53 8.95
C ILE A 278 -25.57 20.73 7.94
N PHE A 279 -26.06 19.55 8.32
CA PHE A 279 -26.91 18.71 7.47
C PHE A 279 -28.22 18.32 8.15
N HIS A 280 -29.33 18.47 7.44
CA HIS A 280 -30.61 17.92 7.89
C HIS A 280 -30.62 16.41 7.67
N LEU A 281 -30.78 15.65 8.75
CA LEU A 281 -30.81 14.19 8.72
C LEU A 281 -32.16 13.64 8.27
#